data_AF-A0A417HL66-F1
#
_entry.id   AF-A0A417HL66-F1
#
_cell.length_a   1.000
_cell.length_b   1.000
_cell.length_c   1.000
_cell.angle_alpha   90.00
_cell.angle_beta   90.00
_cell.angle_gamma   90.00
#
_symmetry.space_group_name_H-M   'P 1'
#
loop_
_entity.id
_entity.type
_entity.pdbx_description
1 polymer ?
#
loop_
_entity_poly.entity_id
_entity_poly.type
_entity_poly.pdbx_seq_one_letter_code
_entity_poly.pdbx_strand_id
1 'polypeptide(L)'
;MTDKSAIIVKPSTAQALAEEYRFIRTVSVYGAAVLPLLDALEWLGNAKWHKRLMADVRAQAAIYPRFLQPRLSMSEALTAAEMQVLRLICADKSNAEIGEILNIRVSTVKSHVSSVLSKLGVKRRSEARTAAKKLWLISEDQ
;
A
#
# COMPACT_ATOMS: atom_id res chain seq x y z
N MET A 1 -25.13 -1.65 -30.17
CA MET A 1 -23.89 -0.84 -30.20
C MET A 1 -23.60 -0.42 -28.77
N THR A 2 -22.64 -0.96 -28.03
CA THR A 2 -21.47 -1.77 -28.35
C THR A 2 -21.24 -2.65 -27.13
N ASP A 3 -21.09 -3.95 -27.32
CA ASP A 3 -20.89 -4.94 -26.27
C ASP A 3 -19.63 -4.57 -25.44
N LYS A 4 -19.82 -4.39 -24.12
CA LYS A 4 -18.76 -4.09 -23.13
C LYS A 4 -18.18 -5.38 -22.55
N SER A 5 -18.15 -6.45 -23.33
CA SER A 5 -17.26 -7.59 -23.08
C SER A 5 -15.82 -7.10 -23.23
N ALA A 6 -15.29 -6.51 -22.16
CA ALA A 6 -13.89 -6.17 -22.02
C ALA A 6 -13.08 -7.37 -22.53
N ILE A 7 -12.22 -7.12 -23.51
CA ILE A 7 -11.33 -8.13 -24.08
C ILE A 7 -10.39 -8.54 -22.95
N ILE A 8 -10.81 -9.53 -22.14
CA ILE A 8 -9.95 -10.16 -21.16
C ILE A 8 -9.02 -11.05 -21.99
N VAL A 9 -7.91 -10.45 -22.43
CA VAL A 9 -6.84 -11.17 -23.12
C VAL A 9 -6.31 -12.22 -22.15
N LYS A 10 -6.27 -13.48 -22.59
CA LYS A 10 -5.65 -14.55 -21.79
C LYS A 10 -4.18 -14.19 -21.51
N PRO A 11 -3.64 -14.47 -20.31
CA PRO A 11 -2.28 -14.05 -19.95
C PRO A 11 -1.20 -14.53 -20.93
N SER A 12 -1.35 -15.75 -21.49
CA SER A 12 -0.45 -16.30 -22.50
C SER A 12 -0.42 -15.48 -23.79
N THR A 13 -1.57 -14.98 -24.24
CA THR A 13 -1.68 -14.10 -25.41
C THR A 13 -1.03 -12.74 -25.15
N ALA A 14 -1.18 -12.19 -23.94
CA ALA A 14 -0.53 -10.94 -23.56
C ALA A 14 1.01 -11.07 -23.53
N GLN A 15 1.55 -12.20 -23.06
CA GLN A 15 2.99 -12.48 -23.07
C GLN A 15 3.54 -12.54 -24.50
N ALA A 16 2.87 -13.28 -25.40
CA ALA A 16 3.28 -13.41 -26.79
C ALA A 16 3.33 -12.06 -27.53
N LEU A 17 2.29 -11.23 -27.34
CA LEU A 17 2.24 -9.88 -27.92
C LEU A 17 3.32 -8.96 -27.33
N ALA A 18 3.54 -9.02 -26.01
CA ALA A 18 4.59 -8.20 -25.39
C ALA A 18 5.99 -8.52 -25.94
N GLU A 19 6.26 -9.79 -26.24
CA GLU A 19 7.49 -10.21 -26.91
C GLU A 19 7.54 -9.72 -28.36
N GLU A 20 6.49 -9.99 -29.14
CA GLU A 20 6.37 -9.63 -30.56
C GLU A 20 6.62 -8.12 -30.79
N TYR A 21 5.96 -7.28 -30.01
CA TYR A 21 6.09 -5.83 -30.09
C TYR A 21 7.24 -5.24 -29.26
N ARG A 22 8.06 -6.09 -28.61
CA ARG A 22 9.24 -5.70 -27.82
C ARG A 22 8.93 -4.70 -26.69
N PHE A 23 7.83 -4.89 -25.99
CA PHE A 23 7.33 -3.97 -24.95
C PHE A 23 8.06 -4.03 -23.61
N ILE A 24 9.39 -4.07 -23.62
CA ILE A 24 10.19 -4.05 -22.38
C ILE A 24 10.01 -2.71 -21.65
N ARG A 25 10.18 -1.58 -22.35
CA ARG A 25 10.05 -0.26 -21.73
C ARG A 25 8.63 0.01 -21.24
N THR A 26 7.63 -0.33 -22.07
CA THR A 26 6.22 -0.10 -21.76
C THR A 26 5.79 -0.82 -20.50
N VAL A 27 6.24 -2.06 -20.29
CA VAL A 27 5.91 -2.83 -19.08
C VAL A 27 6.78 -2.41 -17.90
N SER A 28 8.08 -2.23 -18.09
CA SER A 28 9.02 -1.94 -16.99
C SER A 28 8.77 -0.61 -16.29
N VAL A 29 8.24 0.42 -16.97
CA VAL A 29 7.87 1.71 -16.35
C VAL A 29 6.99 1.53 -15.11
N TYR A 30 6.14 0.50 -15.08
CA TYR A 30 5.24 0.24 -13.96
C TYR A 30 5.90 -0.47 -12.77
N GLY A 31 7.16 -0.93 -12.91
CA GLY A 31 8.03 -1.41 -11.84
C GLY A 31 7.32 -2.19 -10.73
N ALA A 32 7.26 -1.58 -9.53
CA ALA A 32 6.70 -2.19 -8.32
C ALA A 32 5.22 -2.60 -8.45
N ALA A 33 4.44 -1.94 -9.32
CA ALA A 33 3.02 -2.25 -9.51
C ALA A 33 2.79 -3.53 -10.31
N VAL A 34 3.66 -3.83 -11.29
CA VAL A 34 3.53 -4.99 -12.17
C VAL A 34 4.35 -6.19 -11.72
N LEU A 35 5.37 -5.99 -10.88
CA LEU A 35 6.25 -7.06 -10.41
C LEU A 35 5.48 -8.25 -9.77
N PRO A 36 4.50 -8.05 -8.87
CA PRO A 36 3.73 -9.16 -8.30
C PRO A 36 2.89 -9.91 -9.34
N LEU A 37 2.44 -9.20 -10.39
CA LEU A 37 1.68 -9.82 -11.47
C LEU A 37 2.60 -10.68 -12.34
N LEU A 38 3.80 -10.20 -12.65
CA LEU A 38 4.78 -10.94 -13.43
C LEU A 38 5.31 -12.17 -12.67
N ASP A 39 5.54 -12.06 -11.36
CA ASP A 39 5.98 -13.18 -10.53
C ASP A 39 4.88 -14.27 -10.39
N ALA A 40 3.60 -13.89 -10.43
CA ALA A 40 2.47 -14.82 -10.36
C ALA A 40 2.16 -15.51 -11.71
N LEU A 41 2.72 -15.02 -12.81
CA LEU A 41 2.48 -15.54 -14.15
C LEU A 41 3.56 -16.56 -14.53
N GLU A 42 3.14 -17.74 -14.98
CA GLU A 42 4.06 -18.67 -15.64
C GLU A 42 4.47 -18.10 -17.00
N TRP A 43 5.77 -17.93 -17.22
CA TRP A 43 6.31 -17.39 -18.47
C TRP A 43 6.61 -18.51 -19.47
N LEU A 44 5.90 -18.51 -20.60
CA LEU A 44 6.00 -19.56 -21.63
C LEU A 44 6.78 -19.11 -22.90
N GLY A 45 7.22 -17.85 -22.96
CA GLY A 45 7.93 -17.27 -24.11
C GLY A 45 9.46 -17.33 -24.01
N ASN A 46 10.15 -16.43 -24.70
CA ASN A 46 11.61 -16.41 -24.75
C ASN A 46 12.27 -16.07 -23.39
N ALA A 47 13.08 -16.99 -22.86
CA ALA A 47 13.74 -16.84 -21.56
C ALA A 47 14.74 -15.66 -21.50
N LYS A 48 15.46 -15.37 -22.59
CA LYS A 48 16.41 -14.24 -22.64
C LYS A 48 15.65 -12.91 -22.61
N TRP A 49 14.55 -12.83 -23.33
CA TRP A 49 13.68 -11.65 -23.32
C TRP A 49 13.06 -11.44 -21.94
N HIS A 50 12.51 -12.50 -21.34
CA HIS A 50 11.93 -12.46 -19.99
C HIS A 50 12.93 -12.01 -18.94
N LYS A 51 14.16 -12.54 -18.97
CA LYS A 51 15.24 -12.11 -18.07
C LYS A 51 15.52 -10.61 -18.18
N ARG A 52 15.51 -10.06 -19.41
CA ARG A 52 15.70 -8.63 -19.64
C ARG A 52 14.52 -7.81 -19.12
N LEU A 53 13.28 -8.24 -19.40
CA LEU A 53 12.08 -7.60 -18.86
C LEU A 53 12.14 -7.53 -17.33
N MET A 54 12.39 -8.66 -16.66
CA MET A 54 12.43 -8.73 -15.21
C MET A 54 13.55 -7.90 -14.60
N ALA A 55 14.70 -7.78 -15.27
CA ALA A 55 15.78 -6.90 -14.84
C ALA A 55 15.35 -5.42 -14.85
N ASP A 56 14.74 -4.96 -15.95
CA ASP A 56 14.28 -3.58 -16.09
C ASP A 56 13.13 -3.26 -15.13
N VAL A 57 12.17 -4.18 -14.95
CA VAL A 57 11.06 -4.03 -13.99
C VAL A 57 11.60 -3.90 -12.56
N ARG A 58 12.56 -4.75 -12.17
CA ARG A 58 13.18 -4.68 -10.83
C ARG A 58 13.97 -3.39 -10.62
N ALA A 59 14.68 -2.92 -11.65
CA ALA A 59 15.37 -1.63 -11.58
C ALA A 59 14.39 -0.47 -11.34
N GLN A 60 13.26 -0.44 -12.04
CA GLN A 60 12.21 0.57 -11.82
C GLN A 60 11.55 0.43 -10.46
N ALA A 61 11.28 -0.79 -9.98
CA ALA A 61 10.73 -1.05 -8.66
C ALA A 61 11.66 -0.57 -7.53
N ALA A 62 12.98 -0.68 -7.71
CA ALA A 62 13.95 -0.17 -6.75
C ALA A 62 13.97 1.36 -6.68
N ILE A 63 13.83 2.04 -7.84
CA ILE A 63 13.80 3.50 -7.91
C ILE A 63 12.47 4.04 -7.37
N TYR A 64 11.35 3.39 -7.68
CA TYR A 64 10.00 3.81 -7.31
C TYR A 64 9.23 2.70 -6.58
N PRO A 65 9.59 2.37 -5.33
CA PRO A 65 9.03 1.21 -4.60
C PRO A 65 7.53 1.34 -4.26
N ARG A 66 6.98 2.55 -4.33
CA ARG A 66 5.55 2.83 -4.08
C ARG A 66 4.79 3.27 -5.34
N PHE A 67 5.35 3.04 -6.53
CA PHE A 67 4.71 3.47 -7.78
C PHE A 67 3.33 2.82 -7.95
N LEU A 68 2.30 3.63 -8.19
CA LEU A 68 0.89 3.22 -8.29
C LEU A 68 0.37 2.35 -7.14
N GLN A 69 1.06 2.29 -5.99
CA GLN A 69 0.47 1.67 -4.81
C GLN A 69 -0.82 2.43 -4.48
N PRO A 70 -1.97 1.73 -4.41
CA PRO A 70 -3.20 2.38 -4.00
C PRO A 70 -2.97 3.02 -2.64
N ARG A 71 -3.29 4.30 -2.51
CA ARG A 71 -3.48 4.86 -1.17
C ARG A 71 -4.64 4.09 -0.57
N LEU A 72 -4.36 3.24 0.41
CA LEU A 72 -5.40 2.64 1.22
C LEU A 72 -6.19 3.81 1.84
N SER A 73 -7.37 4.08 1.30
CA SER A 73 -8.28 5.06 1.86
C SER A 73 -8.94 4.43 3.08
N MET A 74 -8.80 5.05 4.25
CA MET A 74 -9.60 4.64 5.40
C MET A 74 -11.07 4.75 5.04
N SER A 75 -11.89 3.77 5.45
CA SER A 75 -13.35 3.83 5.25
C SER A 75 -13.95 5.07 5.92
N GLU A 76 -13.29 5.58 6.96
CA GLU A 76 -13.66 6.78 7.68
C GLU A 76 -12.40 7.54 8.08
N ALA A 77 -12.37 8.85 7.85
CA ALA A 77 -11.25 9.69 8.25
C ALA A 77 -11.16 9.80 9.78
N LEU A 78 -9.92 9.93 10.28
CA LEU A 78 -9.71 10.30 11.68
C LEU A 78 -10.07 11.78 11.87
N THR A 79 -10.80 12.08 12.93
CA THR A 79 -10.99 13.45 13.40
C THR A 79 -9.66 14.04 13.90
N ALA A 80 -9.62 15.36 14.11
CA ALA A 80 -8.43 16.04 14.62
C ALA A 80 -7.97 15.49 15.99
N ALA A 81 -8.91 15.21 16.89
CA ALA A 81 -8.61 14.64 18.21
C ALA A 81 -8.09 13.20 18.09
N GLU A 82 -8.69 12.37 17.24
CA GLU A 82 -8.24 11.01 16.96
C GLU A 82 -6.83 10.99 16.33
N MET A 83 -6.54 11.94 15.44
CA MET A 83 -5.20 12.11 14.86
C MET A 83 -4.16 12.50 15.92
N GLN A 84 -4.49 13.39 16.86
CA GLN A 84 -3.60 13.71 17.99
C GLN A 84 -3.33 12.49 18.86
N VAL A 85 -4.38 11.75 19.21
CA VAL A 85 -4.25 10.50 19.96
C VAL A 85 -3.37 9.51 19.19
N LEU A 86 -3.61 9.29 17.90
CA LEU A 86 -2.78 8.41 17.06
C LEU A 86 -1.30 8.79 17.09
N ARG A 87 -0.96 10.09 16.98
CA ARG A 87 0.43 10.55 17.05
C ARG A 87 1.08 10.20 18.40
N LEU A 88 0.35 10.36 19.50
CA LEU A 88 0.86 10.00 20.82
C LEU A 88 0.94 8.48 21.04
N ILE A 89 0.03 7.70 20.44
CA ILE A 89 0.18 6.22 20.38
C ILE A 89 1.48 5.87 19.66
N CYS A 90 1.75 6.52 18.52
CA CYS A 90 2.97 6.31 17.75
C CYS A 90 4.21 6.92 18.42
N ALA A 91 4.08 7.69 19.49
CA ALA A 91 5.19 8.14 20.34
C ALA A 91 5.33 7.26 21.60
N ASP A 92 4.71 6.07 21.60
CA ASP A 92 4.71 5.07 22.69
C ASP A 92 4.22 5.60 24.04
N LYS A 93 3.38 6.64 24.03
CA LYS A 93 2.73 7.16 25.25
C LYS A 93 1.66 6.21 25.75
N SER A 94 1.48 6.11 27.06
CA SER A 94 0.37 5.38 27.70
C SER A 94 -0.93 6.19 27.67
N ASN A 95 -2.08 5.55 27.94
CA ASN A 95 -3.36 6.27 27.99
C ASN A 95 -3.41 7.30 29.14
N ALA A 96 -2.62 7.10 30.21
CA ALA A 96 -2.48 8.06 31.30
C ALA A 96 -1.71 9.30 30.83
N GLU A 97 -0.53 9.10 30.25
CA GLU A 97 0.28 10.18 29.67
C GLU A 97 -0.48 10.95 28.58
N ILE A 98 -1.24 10.25 27.72
CA ILE A 98 -2.06 10.91 26.71
C ILE A 98 -3.13 11.80 27.35
N GLY A 99 -3.76 11.32 28.43
CA GLY A 99 -4.76 12.10 29.17
C GLY A 99 -4.16 13.36 29.79
N GLU A 100 -2.95 13.24 30.33
CA GLU A 100 -2.20 14.38 30.87
C GLU A 100 -1.80 15.37 29.76
N ILE A 101 -1.22 14.88 28.66
CA ILE A 101 -0.77 15.73 27.53
C ILE A 101 -1.94 16.47 26.88
N LEU A 102 -3.08 15.82 26.71
CA LEU A 102 -4.27 16.39 26.08
C LEU A 102 -5.22 17.07 27.09
N ASN A 103 -4.90 17.05 28.38
CA ASN A 103 -5.73 17.54 29.47
C ASN A 103 -7.19 17.00 29.43
N ILE A 104 -7.33 15.68 29.24
CA ILE A 104 -8.61 14.97 29.21
C ILE A 104 -8.60 13.72 30.10
N ARG A 105 -9.78 13.25 30.49
CA ARG A 105 -9.91 12.04 31.31
C ARG A 105 -9.39 10.80 30.57
N VAL A 106 -8.73 9.90 31.30
CA VAL A 106 -8.24 8.61 30.77
C VAL A 106 -9.35 7.75 30.15
N SER A 107 -10.59 7.85 30.66
CA SER A 107 -11.75 7.20 30.04
C SER A 107 -12.03 7.70 28.62
N THR A 108 -11.95 9.01 28.41
CA THR A 108 -12.11 9.65 27.09
C THR A 108 -10.98 9.22 26.14
N VAL A 109 -9.75 9.14 26.64
CA VAL A 109 -8.61 8.60 25.87
C VAL A 109 -8.88 7.17 25.42
N LYS A 110 -9.37 6.29 26.30
CA LYS A 110 -9.72 4.91 25.94
C LYS A 110 -10.75 4.85 24.81
N SER A 111 -11.77 5.72 24.84
CA SER A 111 -12.76 5.83 23.77
C SER A 111 -12.13 6.27 22.44
N HIS A 112 -11.28 7.30 22.45
CA HIS A 112 -10.56 7.73 21.26
C HIS A 112 -9.63 6.64 20.73
N VAL A 113 -8.89 5.94 21.59
CA VAL A 113 -8.02 4.81 21.18
C VAL A 113 -8.84 3.71 20.52
N SER A 114 -9.98 3.34 21.10
CA SER A 114 -10.86 2.32 20.50
C SER A 114 -11.34 2.74 19.11
N SER A 115 -11.79 3.98 18.96
CA SER A 115 -12.22 4.54 17.67
C SER A 115 -11.08 4.56 16.65
N VAL A 116 -9.88 5.03 17.05
CA VAL A 116 -8.68 5.05 16.21
C VAL A 116 -8.33 3.65 15.71
N LEU A 117 -8.26 2.66 16.59
CA LEU A 117 -7.91 1.28 16.19
C LEU A 117 -8.96 0.69 15.23
N SER A 118 -10.24 0.94 15.51
CA SER A 118 -11.34 0.51 14.63
C SER A 118 -11.23 1.13 13.23
N LYS A 119 -11.02 2.46 13.14
CA LYS A 119 -10.87 3.17 11.86
C LYS A 119 -9.60 2.76 11.11
N LEU A 120 -8.52 2.45 11.81
CA LEU A 120 -7.28 1.90 11.24
C LEU A 120 -7.42 0.43 10.82
N GLY A 121 -8.51 -0.26 11.19
CA GLY A 121 -8.73 -1.67 10.89
C GLY A 121 -7.83 -2.63 11.67
N VAL A 122 -7.32 -2.21 12.83
CA VAL A 122 -6.42 -3.01 13.68
C VAL A 122 -7.06 -3.35 15.02
N LYS A 123 -6.59 -4.42 15.67
CA LYS A 123 -7.14 -4.87 16.96
C LYS A 123 -6.25 -4.46 18.13
N ARG A 124 -4.95 -4.33 17.90
CA ARG A 124 -3.97 -4.06 18.97
C ARG A 124 -3.33 -2.70 18.81
N ARG A 125 -3.07 -2.05 19.94
CA ARG A 125 -2.32 -0.78 19.99
C ARG A 125 -0.97 -0.87 19.28
N SER A 126 -0.25 -1.98 19.45
CA SER A 126 1.05 -2.23 18.82
C SER A 126 0.98 -2.28 17.28
N GLU A 127 -0.18 -2.56 16.70
CA GLU A 127 -0.39 -2.60 15.25
C GLU A 127 -0.65 -1.18 14.68
N ALA A 128 -1.00 -0.20 15.52
CA ALA A 128 -1.41 1.13 15.10
C ALA A 128 -0.31 1.89 14.34
N ARG A 129 0.95 1.85 14.82
CA ARG A 129 2.08 2.51 14.15
C ARG A 129 2.27 1.97 12.73
N THR A 130 2.28 0.65 12.59
CA THR A 130 2.44 -0.02 11.29
C THR A 130 1.28 0.30 10.34
N ALA A 131 0.04 0.29 10.84
CA ALA A 131 -1.14 0.65 10.04
C ALA A 131 -1.10 2.12 9.61
N ALA A 132 -0.78 3.04 10.52
CA ALA A 132 -0.66 4.46 10.23
C ALA A 132 0.43 4.76 9.19
N LYS A 133 1.58 4.05 9.25
CA LYS A 133 2.63 4.12 8.23
C LYS A 133 2.13 3.62 6.87
N LYS A 134 1.40 2.51 6.81
CA LYS A 134 0.81 1.99 5.55
C LYS A 134 -0.22 2.93 4.94
N LEU A 135 -0.97 3.63 5.79
CA LEU A 135 -1.99 4.61 5.40
C LEU A 135 -1.42 6.02 5.15
N TRP A 136 -0.10 6.20 5.29
CA TRP A 136 0.61 7.48 5.13
C TRP A 136 0.07 8.60 6.04
N LEU A 137 -0.42 8.25 7.23
CA LEU A 137 -0.94 9.20 8.22
C LEU A 137 0.18 9.84 9.05
N ILE A 138 1.33 9.17 9.12
CA ILE A 138 2.54 9.61 9.84
C ILE A 138 3.76 9.43 8.94
N SER A 139 4.79 10.26 9.14
CA SER A 139 6.08 10.13 8.45
C SER A 139 6.87 8.92 8.98
N GLU A 140 7.78 8.39 8.16
CA GLU A 140 8.60 7.23 8.54
C GLU A 140 9.59 7.54 9.68
N ASP A 141 9.98 8.80 9.84
CA ASP A 141 10.98 9.33 10.77
C ASP A 141 10.47 9.58 12.21
N GLN A 142 9.26 9.12 12.54
CA GLN A 142 8.64 9.24 13.87
C GLN A 142 8.44 7.87 14.53
#